data_AF-A0A735VYS3-F1
#
_entry.id   AF-A0A735VYS3-F1
#
_cell.length_a   1.000
_cell.length_b   1.000
_cell.length_c   1.000
_cell.angle_alpha   90.00
_cell.angle_beta   90.00
_cell.angle_gamma   90.00
#
_symmetry.space_group_name_H-M   'P 1'
#
loop_
_entity.id
_entity.type
_entity.pdbx_description
1 polymer ?
#
loop_
_entity_poly.entity_id
_entity_poly.type
_entity_poly.pdbx_seq_one_letter_code
_entity_poly.pdbx_strand_id
1 'polypeptide(L)'
;NSTVSPDFLLGEATWGAFNNTSLYGGLIASTGDYQSAALGIGQNMGLLGALSADVTRSDARLPHGQKQSGYSYRINYAKTFDKTGSTLAFVGYRFSDRHFLSMPEYLQRRATDGGDAWHEKQSYTVTYSQSVPVLNMSAALSVSRLNYWNAQSNNNYMLSLNKVFSLGDLQGLSASVSFARNQYTGGGSQ
;
A
#
# COMPACT_ATOMS: atom_id res chain seq x y z
N ASN A 1 -26.65 -17.65 15.26
CA ASN A 1 -25.50 -17.22 14.44
C ASN A 1 -26.00 -16.47 13.24
N SER A 2 -26.05 -15.14 13.34
CA SER A 2 -26.43 -14.27 12.23
C SER A 2 -25.20 -13.41 11.93
N THR A 3 -24.34 -13.87 11.02
CA THR A 3 -23.27 -13.04 10.47
C THR A 3 -23.92 -11.95 9.63
N VAL A 4 -24.19 -10.79 10.25
CA VAL A 4 -24.66 -9.59 9.55
C VAL A 4 -23.45 -9.00 8.81
N SER A 5 -23.35 -9.29 7.52
CA SER A 5 -22.41 -8.62 6.62
C SER A 5 -22.96 -7.23 6.29
N PRO A 6 -22.32 -6.14 6.72
CA PRO A 6 -22.86 -4.82 6.46
C PRO A 6 -22.62 -4.41 5.02
N ASP A 7 -23.65 -3.86 4.39
CA ASP A 7 -23.53 -3.22 3.09
C ASP A 7 -22.58 -2.02 3.17
N PHE A 8 -21.92 -1.71 2.06
CA PHE A 8 -21.03 -0.58 1.95
C PHE A 8 -21.26 0.19 0.65
N LEU A 9 -21.04 1.49 0.73
CA LEU A 9 -21.03 2.41 -0.39
C LEU A 9 -19.63 3.04 -0.45
N LEU A 10 -19.07 3.09 -1.66
CA LEU A 10 -17.79 3.75 -1.93
C LEU A 10 -18.00 4.77 -3.05
N GLY A 11 -17.48 5.96 -2.84
CA GLY A 11 -17.47 7.02 -3.85
C GLY A 11 -16.09 7.65 -3.90
N GLU A 12 -15.53 7.78 -5.09
CA GLU A 12 -14.22 8.38 -5.30
C GLU A 12 -14.30 9.42 -6.42
N ALA A 13 -13.54 10.49 -6.29
CA ALA A 13 -13.44 11.54 -7.30
C ALA A 13 -11.98 11.97 -7.43
N THR A 14 -11.55 12.20 -8.66
CA THR A 14 -10.23 12.77 -8.97
C THR A 14 -10.41 13.93 -9.93
N TRP A 15 -9.71 15.02 -9.68
CA TRP A 15 -9.72 16.21 -10.51
C TRP A 15 -8.28 16.62 -10.84
N GLY A 16 -7.96 16.65 -12.14
CA GLY A 16 -6.71 17.21 -12.63
C GLY A 16 -6.78 18.73 -12.64
N ALA A 17 -5.97 19.37 -11.80
CA ALA A 17 -5.87 20.82 -11.68
C ALA A 17 -4.50 21.32 -12.21
N PHE A 18 -4.47 22.48 -12.85
CA PHE A 18 -3.23 23.20 -13.17
C PHE A 18 -2.15 22.40 -13.93
N ASN A 19 -2.56 21.55 -14.90
CA ASN A 19 -1.74 20.69 -15.78
C ASN A 19 -0.88 19.61 -15.09
N ASN A 20 -0.34 19.90 -13.92
CA ASN A 20 0.64 19.07 -13.22
C ASN A 20 0.19 18.65 -11.82
N THR A 21 -0.99 19.10 -11.36
CA THR A 21 -1.53 18.79 -10.05
C THR A 21 -2.78 17.93 -10.19
N SER A 22 -2.97 16.98 -9.30
CA SER A 22 -4.18 16.17 -9.22
C SER A 22 -4.68 16.20 -7.79
N LEU A 23 -5.95 16.51 -7.61
CA LEU A 23 -6.64 16.35 -6.33
C LEU A 23 -7.48 15.09 -6.40
N TYR A 24 -7.50 14.31 -5.33
CA TYR A 24 -8.35 13.13 -5.25
C TYR A 24 -8.98 13.03 -3.87
N GLY A 25 -10.13 12.38 -3.81
CA GLY A 25 -10.84 12.14 -2.58
C GLY A 25 -11.71 10.91 -2.68
N GLY A 26 -12.01 10.33 -1.53
CA GLY A 26 -12.82 9.13 -1.43
C GLY A 26 -13.66 9.16 -0.16
N LEU A 27 -14.83 8.55 -0.23
CA LEU A 27 -15.74 8.34 0.87
C LEU A 27 -16.13 6.87 0.90
N ILE A 28 -16.10 6.28 2.09
CA ILE A 28 -16.66 4.95 2.33
C ILE A 28 -17.67 5.09 3.45
N ALA A 29 -18.87 4.56 3.26
CA ALA A 29 -19.89 4.47 4.29
C ALA A 29 -20.43 3.05 4.34
N SER A 30 -20.75 2.57 5.53
CA SER A 30 -21.34 1.25 5.72
C SER A 30 -22.55 1.34 6.63
N THR A 31 -23.54 0.46 6.40
CA THR A 31 -24.71 0.29 7.28
C THR A 31 -24.34 -0.22 8.67
N GLY A 32 -23.05 -0.52 8.88
CA GLY A 32 -22.45 -0.94 10.13
C GLY A 32 -21.94 0.11 11.09
N ASP A 33 -22.25 1.40 10.91
CA ASP A 33 -21.62 2.50 11.65
C ASP A 33 -20.10 2.64 11.38
N TYR A 34 -19.70 2.40 10.13
CA TYR A 34 -18.37 2.74 9.62
C TYR A 34 -18.48 3.85 8.58
N GLN A 35 -17.69 4.90 8.74
CA GLN A 35 -17.51 5.93 7.73
C GLN A 35 -16.03 6.31 7.64
N SER A 36 -15.54 6.53 6.43
CA SER A 36 -14.21 7.09 6.21
C SER A 36 -14.23 8.10 5.08
N ALA A 37 -13.36 9.09 5.21
CA ALA A 37 -13.18 10.15 4.23
C ALA A 37 -11.69 10.38 3.99
N ALA A 38 -11.29 10.35 2.74
CA ALA A 38 -9.94 10.57 2.28
C ALA A 38 -9.87 11.80 1.38
N LEU A 39 -8.82 12.59 1.55
CA LEU A 39 -8.48 13.71 0.68
C LEU A 39 -6.98 13.71 0.43
N GLY A 40 -6.59 13.88 -0.82
CA GLY A 40 -5.21 13.82 -1.26
C GLY A 40 -4.89 14.75 -2.42
N ILE A 41 -3.61 15.03 -2.54
CA ILE A 41 -3.01 15.82 -3.61
C ILE A 41 -1.84 15.06 -4.21
N GLY A 42 -1.69 15.14 -5.52
CA GLY A 42 -0.56 14.65 -6.30
C GLY A 42 0.02 15.78 -7.13
N GLN A 43 1.34 15.84 -7.21
CA GLN A 43 2.07 16.79 -8.02
C GLN A 43 3.05 16.05 -8.92
N ASN A 44 2.89 16.21 -10.22
CA ASN A 44 3.89 15.81 -11.21
C ASN A 44 4.94 16.93 -11.35
N MET A 45 6.17 16.63 -10.94
CA MET A 45 7.31 17.54 -10.98
C MET A 45 8.23 17.28 -12.19
N GLY A 46 7.76 16.52 -13.19
CA GLY A 46 8.52 16.21 -14.40
C GLY A 46 9.79 15.40 -14.08
N LEU A 47 10.96 16.00 -14.35
CA LEU A 47 12.27 15.36 -14.14
C LEU A 47 12.54 14.96 -12.68
N LEU A 48 11.87 15.59 -11.71
CA LEU A 48 11.97 15.25 -10.29
C LEU A 48 11.06 14.09 -9.89
N GLY A 49 10.19 13.59 -10.78
CA GLY A 49 9.22 12.54 -10.50
C GLY A 49 7.85 13.10 -10.08
N ALA A 50 7.04 12.26 -9.46
CA ALA A 50 5.72 12.61 -8.93
C ALA A 50 5.65 12.34 -7.42
N LEU A 51 5.08 13.28 -6.68
CA LEU A 51 4.85 13.19 -5.24
C LEU A 51 3.34 13.24 -4.98
N SER A 52 2.85 12.45 -4.04
CA SER A 52 1.48 12.56 -3.55
C SER A 52 1.44 12.44 -2.04
N ALA A 53 0.44 13.07 -1.44
CA ALA A 53 0.13 12.93 -0.03
C ALA A 53 -1.38 12.92 0.16
N ASP A 54 -1.84 12.12 1.11
CA ASP A 54 -3.25 12.07 1.50
C ASP A 54 -3.41 11.88 3.01
N VAL A 55 -4.59 12.33 3.47
CA VAL A 55 -5.09 12.08 4.80
C VAL A 55 -6.43 11.38 4.69
N THR A 56 -6.58 10.30 5.45
CA THR A 56 -7.83 9.56 5.59
C THR A 56 -8.27 9.59 7.04
N ARG A 57 -9.48 10.08 7.30
CA ARG A 57 -10.14 9.97 8.60
C ARG A 57 -11.09 8.79 8.56
N SER A 58 -11.16 8.02 9.63
CA SER A 58 -12.23 7.06 9.84
C SER A 58 -12.93 7.28 11.18
N ASP A 59 -14.22 6.96 11.20
CA ASP A 59 -15.08 6.94 12.37
C ASP A 59 -15.84 5.60 12.32
N ALA A 60 -15.63 4.75 13.31
CA ALA A 60 -16.16 3.40 13.35
C ALA A 60 -16.72 3.07 14.74
N ARG A 61 -17.84 2.34 14.81
CA ARG A 61 -18.35 1.78 16.06
C ARG A 61 -18.27 0.25 16.02
N LEU A 62 -17.49 -0.32 16.94
CA LEU A 62 -17.35 -1.77 17.07
C LEU A 62 -18.52 -2.34 17.91
N PRO A 63 -18.95 -3.59 17.67
CA PRO A 63 -19.91 -4.27 18.54
C PRO A 63 -19.40 -4.29 19.98
N HIS A 64 -20.24 -3.90 20.95
CA HIS A 64 -19.89 -3.87 22.38
C HIS A 64 -18.70 -2.97 22.75
N GLY A 65 -18.19 -2.17 21.80
CA GLY A 65 -17.01 -1.32 21.96
C GLY A 65 -17.31 0.17 21.88
N GLN A 66 -16.32 0.98 22.24
CA GLN A 66 -16.38 2.43 22.09
C GLN A 66 -16.22 2.85 20.63
N LYS A 67 -16.79 4.01 20.28
CA LYS A 67 -16.55 4.64 18.97
C LYS A 67 -15.05 4.94 18.82
N GLN A 68 -14.46 4.47 17.73
CA GLN A 68 -13.08 4.71 17.34
C GLN A 68 -13.07 5.78 16.26
N SER A 69 -12.25 6.82 16.42
CA SER A 69 -12.04 7.82 15.37
C SER A 69 -10.58 8.17 15.29
N GLY A 70 -10.03 8.11 14.09
CA GLY A 70 -8.60 8.30 13.88
C GLY A 70 -8.26 8.69 12.45
N TYR A 71 -6.98 8.95 12.25
CA TYR A 71 -6.39 9.45 11.02
C TYR A 71 -5.27 8.54 10.54
N SER A 72 -5.20 8.43 9.21
CA SER A 72 -4.10 7.81 8.49
C SER A 72 -3.53 8.82 7.51
N TYR A 73 -2.21 8.92 7.45
CA TYR A 73 -1.47 9.81 6.58
C TYR A 73 -0.62 8.97 5.67
N ARG A 74 -0.63 9.27 4.38
CA ARG A 74 0.18 8.56 3.38
C ARG A 74 0.92 9.56 2.51
N ILE A 75 2.17 9.24 2.22
CA ILE A 75 3.04 9.98 1.32
C ILE A 75 3.63 8.99 0.34
N ASN A 76 3.50 9.26 -0.97
CA ASN A 76 4.07 8.43 -2.01
C ASN A 76 4.90 9.24 -2.97
N TYR A 77 6.05 8.70 -3.37
CA TYR A 77 6.93 9.28 -4.36
C TYR A 77 7.26 8.25 -5.44
N ALA A 78 7.22 8.64 -6.70
CA ALA A 78 7.55 7.80 -7.84
C ALA A 78 8.43 8.56 -8.82
N LYS A 79 9.45 7.91 -9.38
CA LYS A 79 10.31 8.52 -10.40
C LYS A 79 10.78 7.51 -11.44
N THR A 80 10.56 7.87 -12.70
CA THR A 80 11.11 7.17 -13.85
C THR A 80 12.40 7.85 -14.30
N PHE A 81 13.45 7.07 -14.55
CA PHE A 81 14.72 7.52 -15.10
C PHE A 81 14.84 7.03 -16.54
N ASP A 82 14.38 7.84 -17.48
CA ASP A 82 14.32 7.48 -18.89
C ASP A 82 15.72 7.18 -19.48
N LYS A 83 16.76 7.89 -19.01
CA LYS A 83 18.14 7.75 -19.51
C LYS A 83 18.77 6.39 -19.20
N THR A 84 18.37 5.74 -18.11
CA THR A 84 18.95 4.47 -17.67
C THR A 84 18.00 3.30 -17.85
N GLY A 85 16.77 3.53 -18.36
CA GLY A 85 15.72 2.50 -18.40
C GLY A 85 15.32 2.00 -17.00
N SER A 86 15.62 2.79 -15.96
CA SER A 86 15.34 2.46 -14.56
C SER A 86 14.09 3.17 -14.12
N THR A 87 13.24 2.48 -13.38
CA THR A 87 12.07 3.08 -12.75
C THR A 87 12.20 2.85 -11.25
N LEU A 88 12.47 3.91 -10.50
CA LEU A 88 12.19 3.92 -9.07
C LEU A 88 10.67 4.04 -8.95
N ALA A 89 10.02 2.88 -9.04
CA ALA A 89 8.60 2.77 -9.25
C ALA A 89 7.83 3.44 -8.11
N PHE A 90 8.26 3.26 -6.86
CA PHE A 90 7.46 3.69 -5.72
C PHE A 90 8.25 3.71 -4.41
N VAL A 91 8.17 4.81 -3.66
CA VAL A 91 8.48 4.90 -2.24
C VAL A 91 7.21 5.38 -1.54
N GLY A 92 6.63 4.52 -0.71
CA GLY A 92 5.42 4.80 0.05
C GLY A 92 5.70 4.77 1.54
N TYR A 93 5.21 5.76 2.25
CA TYR A 93 5.14 5.77 3.70
C TYR A 93 3.70 6.05 4.14
N ARG A 94 3.20 5.22 5.05
CA ARG A 94 1.92 5.43 5.71
C ARG A 94 2.06 5.34 7.21
N PHE A 95 1.38 6.22 7.92
CA PHE A 95 1.21 6.19 9.36
C PHE A 95 -0.27 6.21 9.69
N SER A 96 -0.71 5.32 10.56
CA SER A 96 -2.09 5.24 11.05
C SER A 96 -2.07 5.36 12.57
N ASP A 97 -2.90 6.25 13.11
CA ASP A 97 -3.03 6.38 14.55
C ASP A 97 -3.69 5.14 15.18
N ARG A 98 -3.71 5.08 16.52
CA ARG A 98 -4.25 3.92 17.25
C ARG A 98 -5.76 3.76 17.15
N HIS A 99 -6.48 4.79 16.72
CA HIS A 99 -7.94 4.82 16.68
C HIS A 99 -8.47 4.74 15.25
N PHE A 100 -7.59 4.84 14.24
CA PHE A 100 -7.90 4.72 12.83
C PHE A 100 -8.15 3.27 12.50
N LEU A 101 -9.33 2.96 11.98
CA LEU A 101 -9.63 1.65 11.41
C LEU A 101 -9.82 1.76 9.90
N SER A 102 -9.09 0.94 9.15
CA SER A 102 -9.44 0.68 7.76
C SER A 102 -10.70 -0.18 7.67
N MET A 103 -11.41 -0.15 6.54
CA MET A 103 -12.61 -0.97 6.34
C MET A 103 -12.33 -2.48 6.53
N PRO A 104 -11.22 -3.04 6.00
CA PRO A 104 -10.86 -4.44 6.26
C PRO A 104 -10.65 -4.75 7.75
N GLU A 105 -9.93 -3.89 8.49
CA GLU A 105 -9.72 -4.06 9.93
C GLU A 105 -11.06 -3.97 10.70
N TYR A 106 -11.92 -3.03 10.32
CA TYR A 106 -13.26 -2.89 10.90
C TYR A 106 -14.12 -4.14 10.69
N LEU A 107 -14.17 -4.67 9.45
CA LEU A 107 -14.94 -5.88 9.14
C LEU A 107 -14.38 -7.09 9.89
N GLN A 108 -13.07 -7.22 9.97
CA GLN A 108 -12.42 -8.30 10.71
C GLN A 108 -12.76 -8.24 12.20
N ARG A 109 -12.61 -7.07 12.83
CA ARG A 109 -12.97 -6.90 14.25
C ARG A 109 -14.45 -7.10 14.51
N ARG A 110 -15.31 -6.71 13.57
CA ARG A 110 -16.76 -6.93 13.69
C ARG A 110 -17.12 -8.40 13.60
N ALA A 111 -16.47 -9.14 12.69
CA ALA A 111 -16.66 -10.58 12.53
C ALA A 111 -16.19 -11.39 13.76
N THR A 112 -15.28 -10.83 14.56
CA THR A 112 -14.76 -11.43 15.81
C THR A 112 -15.36 -10.77 17.07
N ASP A 113 -16.51 -10.10 16.98
CA ASP A 113 -17.20 -9.45 18.10
C ASP A 113 -16.32 -8.47 18.92
N GLY A 114 -15.45 -7.74 18.23
CA GLY A 114 -14.50 -6.79 18.84
C GLY A 114 -13.16 -7.40 19.24
N GLY A 115 -12.89 -8.66 18.86
CA GLY A 115 -11.64 -9.35 19.15
C GLY A 115 -10.39 -8.72 18.51
N ASP A 116 -9.22 -9.18 18.95
CA ASP A 116 -7.93 -8.63 18.52
C ASP A 116 -7.67 -8.90 17.02
N ALA A 117 -7.65 -7.83 16.23
CA ALA A 117 -7.10 -7.83 14.88
C ALA A 117 -5.78 -7.06 14.87
N TRP A 118 -4.83 -7.47 14.02
CA TRP A 118 -3.59 -6.73 13.85
C TRP A 118 -3.89 -5.30 13.43
N HIS A 119 -3.31 -4.36 14.17
CA HIS A 119 -3.60 -2.94 14.05
C HIS A 119 -2.41 -2.22 13.42
N GLU A 120 -2.51 -1.86 12.14
CA GLU A 120 -1.39 -1.27 11.42
C GLU A 120 -1.00 0.08 12.05
N LYS A 121 0.29 0.23 12.36
CA LYS A 121 0.87 1.49 12.83
C LYS A 121 1.52 2.25 11.68
N GLN A 122 2.43 1.57 10.98
CA GLN A 122 3.25 2.17 9.94
C GLN A 122 3.49 1.16 8.84
N SER A 123 3.43 1.60 7.60
CA SER A 123 3.92 0.82 6.46
C SER A 123 4.91 1.62 5.63
N TYR A 124 6.03 0.97 5.31
CA TYR A 124 7.08 1.48 4.43
C TYR A 124 7.16 0.53 3.25
N THR A 125 7.13 1.04 2.03
CA THR A 125 7.31 0.24 0.81
C THR A 125 8.26 0.95 -0.13
N VAL A 126 9.23 0.22 -0.65
CA VAL A 126 10.15 0.70 -1.68
C VAL A 126 10.20 -0.34 -2.79
N THR A 127 9.90 0.10 -4.00
CA THR A 127 9.96 -0.73 -5.20
C THR A 127 10.87 -0.06 -6.23
N TYR A 128 11.87 -0.81 -6.67
CA TYR A 128 12.82 -0.42 -7.68
C TYR A 128 12.79 -1.44 -8.82
N SER A 129 12.79 -0.96 -10.05
CA SER A 129 12.86 -1.82 -11.23
C SER A 129 13.84 -1.25 -12.23
N GLN A 130 14.62 -2.11 -12.85
CA GLN A 130 15.66 -1.78 -13.80
C GLN A 130 15.47 -2.63 -15.04
N SER A 131 15.26 -2.00 -16.18
CA SER A 131 15.44 -2.65 -17.47
C SER A 131 16.85 -2.40 -17.97
N VAL A 132 17.51 -3.43 -18.49
CA VAL A 132 18.81 -3.36 -19.16
C VAL A 132 18.65 -3.92 -20.57
N PRO A 133 18.19 -3.08 -21.53
CA PRO A 133 17.89 -3.54 -22.88
C PRO A 133 19.08 -4.18 -23.59
N VAL A 134 20.30 -3.67 -23.36
CA VAL A 134 21.54 -4.21 -23.95
C VAL A 134 21.78 -5.68 -23.59
N LEU A 135 21.26 -6.14 -22.43
CA LEU A 135 21.40 -7.51 -21.96
C LEU A 135 20.09 -8.32 -22.10
N ASN A 136 19.04 -7.74 -22.69
CA ASN A 136 17.68 -8.29 -22.69
C ASN A 136 17.24 -8.77 -21.30
N MET A 137 17.58 -7.99 -20.27
CA MET A 137 17.39 -8.37 -18.87
C MET A 137 16.61 -7.30 -18.12
N SER A 138 15.79 -7.72 -17.17
CA SER A 138 15.16 -6.83 -16.20
C SER A 138 15.31 -7.38 -14.79
N ALA A 139 15.40 -6.47 -13.83
CA ALA A 139 15.47 -6.76 -12.42
C ALA A 139 14.44 -5.92 -11.68
N ALA A 140 13.79 -6.48 -10.67
CA ALA A 140 12.92 -5.74 -9.77
C ALA A 140 13.21 -6.14 -8.32
N LEU A 141 13.27 -5.13 -7.45
CA LEU A 141 13.42 -5.25 -6.02
C LEU A 141 12.21 -4.58 -5.36
N SER A 142 11.55 -5.28 -4.46
CA SER A 142 10.48 -4.73 -3.63
C SER A 142 10.80 -5.06 -2.18
N VAL A 143 10.85 -4.04 -1.34
CA VAL A 143 11.04 -4.20 0.10
C VAL A 143 9.92 -3.46 0.81
N SER A 144 9.33 -4.09 1.82
CA SER A 144 8.33 -3.45 2.65
C SER A 144 8.48 -3.83 4.12
N ARG A 145 8.03 -2.92 4.98
CA ARG A 145 8.02 -3.11 6.43
C ARG A 145 6.69 -2.60 6.97
N LEU A 146 5.96 -3.47 7.64
CA LEU A 146 4.74 -3.16 8.36
C LEU A 146 5.01 -3.25 9.84
N ASN A 147 4.80 -2.16 10.56
CA ASN A 147 4.80 -2.13 12.02
C ASN A 147 3.35 -2.09 12.48
N TYR A 148 3.05 -2.79 13.58
CA TYR A 148 1.73 -2.83 14.18
C TYR A 148 1.77 -2.21 15.58
N TRP A 149 0.62 -1.80 16.09
CA TRP A 149 0.47 -1.32 17.45
C TRP A 149 0.39 -2.46 18.48
N ASN A 150 -0.14 -3.61 18.08
CA ASN A 150 -0.44 -4.77 18.94
C ASN A 150 0.18 -6.08 18.44
N ALA A 151 1.06 -6.04 17.44
CA ALA A 151 1.70 -7.22 16.87
C ALA A 151 3.15 -6.95 16.48
N GLN A 152 3.89 -8.03 16.20
CA GLN A 152 5.28 -7.95 15.75
C GLN A 152 5.37 -7.30 14.37
N SER A 153 6.46 -6.58 14.12
CA SER A 153 6.70 -5.98 12.81
C SER A 153 6.92 -7.06 11.76
N ASN A 154 6.49 -6.84 10.53
CA ASN A 154 6.67 -7.75 9.42
C ASN A 154 7.49 -7.07 8.32
N ASN A 155 8.60 -7.70 7.91
CA ASN A 155 9.42 -7.25 6.79
C ASN A 155 9.26 -8.22 5.62
N ASN A 156 9.03 -7.69 4.43
CA ASN A 156 8.98 -8.44 3.19
C ASN A 156 10.08 -7.95 2.24
N TYR A 157 10.79 -8.89 1.63
CA TYR A 157 11.80 -8.63 0.62
C TYR A 157 11.52 -9.53 -0.56
N MET A 158 11.44 -8.94 -1.75
CA MET A 158 11.24 -9.65 -3.01
C MET A 158 12.22 -9.13 -4.05
N LEU A 159 13.01 -10.02 -4.63
CA LEU A 159 13.90 -9.74 -5.75
C LEU A 159 13.50 -10.64 -6.91
N SER A 160 13.30 -10.08 -8.09
CA SER A 160 13.07 -10.84 -9.31
C SER A 160 14.04 -10.40 -10.41
N LEU A 161 14.50 -11.38 -11.17
CA LEU A 161 15.38 -11.22 -12.32
C LEU A 161 14.74 -11.95 -13.49
N ASN A 162 14.61 -11.29 -14.62
CA ASN A 162 14.09 -11.87 -15.84
C ASN A 162 15.08 -11.62 -16.98
N LYS A 163 15.36 -12.63 -17.78
CA LYS A 163 16.23 -12.52 -18.95
C LYS A 163 15.57 -13.17 -20.15
N VAL A 164 15.51 -12.43 -21.26
CA VAL A 164 15.09 -12.94 -22.56
C VAL A 164 16.33 -13.30 -23.36
N PHE A 165 16.33 -14.46 -23.99
CA PHE A 165 17.42 -14.98 -24.81
C PHE A 165 16.86 -15.75 -26.01
N SER A 166 17.74 -16.00 -26.99
CA SER A 166 17.43 -16.82 -28.16
C SER A 166 18.37 -18.02 -28.16
N LEU A 167 17.86 -19.20 -28.53
CA LEU A 167 18.64 -20.44 -28.62
C LEU A 167 18.40 -21.08 -30.00
N GLY A 168 19.35 -20.89 -30.91
CA GLY A 168 19.19 -21.31 -32.31
C GLY A 168 18.03 -20.55 -32.99
N ASP A 169 17.14 -21.29 -33.64
CA ASP A 169 15.96 -20.73 -34.31
C ASP A 169 14.86 -20.30 -33.33
N LEU A 170 14.97 -20.68 -32.05
CA LEU A 170 14.01 -20.30 -31.02
C LEU A 170 14.35 -18.91 -30.48
N GLN A 171 13.55 -17.92 -30.87
CA GLN A 171 13.67 -16.54 -30.42
C GLN A 171 12.66 -16.25 -29.30
N GLY A 172 13.05 -15.39 -28.35
CA GLY A 172 12.14 -14.91 -27.31
C GLY A 172 11.94 -15.84 -26.12
N LEU A 173 12.87 -16.77 -25.86
CA LEU A 173 12.84 -17.57 -24.65
C LEU A 173 13.09 -16.68 -23.42
N SER A 174 12.35 -16.87 -22.33
CA SER A 174 12.54 -16.11 -21.10
C SER A 174 12.83 -17.01 -19.91
N ALA A 175 13.87 -16.70 -19.14
CA ALA A 175 14.11 -17.28 -17.83
C ALA A 175 13.83 -16.23 -16.76
N SER A 176 13.12 -16.62 -15.70
CA SER A 176 12.87 -15.77 -14.54
C SER A 176 13.30 -16.47 -13.26
N VAL A 177 13.84 -15.70 -12.32
CA VAL A 177 14.22 -16.16 -10.99
C VAL A 177 13.71 -15.13 -9.99
N SER A 178 12.98 -15.59 -8.97
CA SER A 178 12.45 -14.74 -7.90
C SER A 178 12.80 -15.29 -6.53
N PHE A 179 13.29 -14.41 -5.66
CA PHE A 179 13.55 -14.68 -4.26
C PHE A 179 12.59 -13.82 -3.42
N ALA A 180 11.83 -14.46 -2.53
CA ALA A 180 10.95 -13.78 -1.61
C ALA A 180 11.24 -14.24 -0.17
N ARG A 181 11.33 -13.28 0.75
CA ARG A 181 11.52 -13.55 2.18
C ARG A 181 10.57 -12.69 2.99
N ASN A 182 9.82 -13.35 3.86
CA ASN A 182 8.93 -12.72 4.84
C ASN A 182 9.49 -13.00 6.24
N GLN A 183 9.66 -11.95 7.05
CA GLN A 183 10.25 -12.02 8.37
C GLN A 183 9.42 -11.23 9.39
N TYR A 184 8.85 -11.95 10.34
CA TYR A 184 8.30 -11.34 11.56
C TYR A 184 9.47 -11.02 12.50
N THR A 185 9.65 -9.73 12.78
CA THR A 185 10.69 -9.25 13.71
C THR A 185 10.05 -9.07 15.08
N GLY A 186 10.30 -10.03 15.96
CA GLY A 186 10.00 -9.93 17.39
C GLY A 186 11.16 -9.30 18.14
N GLY A 187 10.86 -8.28 18.96
CA GLY A 187 11.68 -8.02 20.14
C GLY A 187 11.50 -9.20 21.09
N GLY A 188 12.61 -9.76 21.58
CA GLY A 188 12.57 -10.80 22.59
C GLY A 188 11.89 -10.34 23.88
N SER A 189 11.44 -11.34 24.65
CA SER A 189 10.89 -11.31 26.02
C SER A 189 9.56 -10.58 26.24
N GLN A 190 8.50 -11.36 26.52
CA GLN A 190 8.02 -11.54 27.90
C GLN A 190 7.77 -13.02 28.16
#